data_AF-X0UBU3-F1
#
_entry.id   AF-X0UBU3-F1
#
_cell.length_a   1.000
_cell.length_b   1.000
_cell.length_c   1.000
_cell.angle_alpha   90.00
_cell.angle_beta   90.00
_cell.angle_gamma   90.00
#
_symmetry.space_group_name_H-M   'P 1'
#
loop_
_entity.id
_entity.type
_entity.pdbx_description
1 polymer ?
#
loop_
_entity_poly.entity_id
_entity_poly.type
_entity_poly.pdbx_seq_one_letter_code
_entity_poly.pdbx_strand_id
1 'polypeptide(L)'
;GKTHLACAIANHNVSLGRTAFYIGVADLLDHLRSAFSPTSEVGYDELFERVKNTPLLVLDDLYTEGATAWANEKMEQLLNHRYNARLATVVTTDVALEKFDERLGGHFRNSEFCQVCVVGQRSPLERLGSLGLDLLRNMRFESFDHKRVELLLEQRQNLEQAFELAVDFAESPEGWLIFQGVNGCGKTHLAAAIANRRVAEGKPVFFVVVPDLLDRLRSSYGQDSRIPYDEFFEEIKQSPVLILDDFGEQSGTAWAQEKLYQIINYRYNARAADGSHHVSVS
;
A
#
# COMPACT_ATOMS: atom_id res chain seq x y z
N GLY A 1 3.51 2.43 13.21
CA GLY A 1 3.67 1.48 12.08
C GLY A 1 4.10 0.11 12.60
N LYS A 2 4.20 -0.90 11.72
CA LYS A 2 4.53 -2.30 12.07
C LYS A 2 5.83 -2.45 12.87
N THR A 3 6.93 -1.84 12.41
CA THR A 3 8.21 -1.74 13.13
C THR A 3 8.06 -1.19 14.54
N HIS A 4 7.25 -0.15 14.73
CA HIS A 4 7.04 0.44 16.05
C HIS A 4 6.34 -0.52 17.02
N LEU A 5 5.37 -1.31 16.56
CA LEU A 5 4.75 -2.36 17.37
C LEU A 5 5.73 -3.49 17.68
N ALA A 6 6.54 -3.89 16.70
CA ALA A 6 7.57 -4.92 16.87
C ALA A 6 8.60 -4.50 17.94
N CYS A 7 9.09 -3.27 17.88
CA CYS A 7 9.94 -2.67 18.91
C CYS A 7 9.24 -2.59 20.28
N ALA A 8 7.96 -2.21 20.32
CA ALA A 8 7.20 -2.13 21.56
C ALA A 8 7.07 -3.50 22.26
N ILE A 9 6.85 -4.58 21.49
CA ILE A 9 6.80 -5.95 22.02
C ILE A 9 8.15 -6.36 22.60
N ALA A 10 9.25 -6.07 21.90
CA ALA A 10 10.60 -6.36 22.38
C ALA A 10 10.90 -5.58 23.68
N ASN A 11 10.67 -4.27 23.69
CA ASN A 11 10.92 -3.39 24.83
C ASN A 11 10.09 -3.79 26.05
N HIS A 12 8.83 -4.20 25.86
CA HIS A 12 7.97 -4.67 26.94
C HIS A 12 8.48 -5.99 27.54
N ASN A 13 9.00 -6.91 26.73
CA ASN A 13 9.59 -8.14 27.27
C ASN A 13 10.87 -7.85 28.06
N VAL A 14 11.71 -6.94 27.57
CA VAL A 14 12.92 -6.50 28.27
C VAL A 14 12.57 -5.82 29.60
N SER A 15 11.52 -5.00 29.65
CA SER A 15 11.11 -4.35 30.90
C SER A 15 10.57 -5.33 31.95
N LEU A 16 10.11 -6.51 31.52
CA LEU A 16 9.72 -7.62 32.39
C LEU A 16 10.92 -8.51 32.79
N GLY A 17 12.15 -8.14 32.44
CA GLY A 17 13.36 -8.90 32.73
C GLY A 17 13.54 -10.15 31.84
N ARG A 18 12.79 -10.25 30.73
CA ARG A 18 12.91 -11.34 29.76
C ARG A 18 13.86 -10.94 28.64
N THR A 19 14.55 -11.92 28.07
CA THR A 19 15.45 -11.69 26.93
C THR A 19 14.66 -11.62 25.63
N ALA A 20 14.84 -10.54 24.88
CA ALA A 20 14.35 -10.38 23.52
C ALA A 20 15.51 -9.99 22.59
N PHE A 21 15.45 -10.44 21.35
CA PHE A 21 16.40 -10.08 20.31
C PHE A 21 15.65 -9.42 19.16
N TYR A 22 16.06 -8.22 18.78
CA TYR A 22 15.50 -7.45 17.67
C TYR A 22 16.57 -7.29 16.58
N ILE A 23 16.21 -7.56 15.33
CA ILE A 23 17.10 -7.33 14.20
C ILE A 23 16.29 -7.11 12.90
N GLY A 24 16.75 -6.19 12.06
CA GLY A 24 16.24 -6.07 10.68
C GLY A 24 16.74 -7.22 9.82
N VAL A 25 15.91 -7.75 8.93
CA VAL A 25 16.29 -8.92 8.10
C VAL A 25 17.50 -8.61 7.21
N ALA A 26 17.59 -7.41 6.64
CA ALA A 26 18.75 -6.99 5.86
C ALA A 26 20.04 -7.00 6.70
N ASP A 27 20.00 -6.41 7.90
CA ASP A 27 21.15 -6.38 8.82
C ASP A 27 21.57 -7.79 9.24
N LEU A 28 20.61 -8.68 9.55
CA LEU A 28 20.89 -10.07 9.87
C LEU A 28 21.64 -10.75 8.74
N LEU A 29 21.18 -10.60 7.50
CA LEU A 29 21.81 -11.21 6.33
C LEU A 29 23.19 -10.63 6.05
N ASP A 30 23.39 -9.32 6.23
CA ASP A 30 24.69 -8.69 6.08
C ASP A 30 25.69 -9.14 7.16
N HIS A 31 25.24 -9.28 8.40
CA HIS A 31 26.03 -9.86 9.48
C HIS A 31 26.40 -11.32 9.19
N LEU A 32 25.45 -12.12 8.71
CA LEU A 32 25.73 -13.50 8.31
C LEU A 32 26.71 -13.56 7.14
N ARG A 33 26.58 -12.67 6.14
CA ARG A 33 27.46 -12.62 4.97
C ARG A 33 28.87 -12.15 5.29
N SER A 34 29.02 -11.14 6.14
CA SER A 34 30.34 -10.64 6.55
C SER A 34 31.16 -11.70 7.28
N ALA A 35 30.51 -12.56 8.07
CA ALA A 35 31.13 -13.67 8.79
C ALA A 35 31.56 -14.86 7.89
N PHE A 36 31.19 -14.87 6.59
CA PHE A 36 31.71 -15.82 5.59
C PHE A 36 33.05 -15.39 4.98
N SER A 37 33.61 -14.25 5.37
CA SER A 37 34.94 -13.82 4.89
C SER A 37 36.05 -14.61 5.60
N PRO A 38 37.02 -15.19 4.86
CA PRO A 38 38.01 -16.15 5.38
C PRO A 38 39.03 -15.58 6.39
N THR A 39 38.84 -14.36 6.87
CA THR A 39 39.77 -13.61 7.74
C THR A 39 39.18 -13.22 9.10
N SER A 40 38.02 -13.74 9.48
CA SER A 40 37.36 -13.39 10.75
C SER A 40 37.47 -14.49 11.82
N GLU A 41 38.17 -14.20 12.92
CA GLU A 41 38.38 -15.09 14.08
C GLU A 41 37.22 -15.10 15.10
N VAL A 42 36.08 -14.43 14.81
CA VAL A 42 34.89 -14.41 15.69
C VAL A 42 33.65 -14.88 14.92
N GLY A 43 32.94 -15.84 15.53
CA GLY A 43 32.18 -16.89 14.87
C GLY A 43 30.83 -16.49 14.28
N TYR A 44 30.74 -16.65 12.97
CA TYR A 44 29.50 -16.89 12.21
C TYR A 44 28.45 -17.70 13.00
N ASP A 45 28.89 -18.73 13.72
CA ASP A 45 28.02 -19.62 14.49
C ASP A 45 27.39 -18.95 15.73
N GLU A 46 28.06 -18.02 16.41
CA GLU A 46 27.56 -17.48 17.69
C GLU A 46 26.35 -16.57 17.51
N LEU A 47 26.39 -15.65 16.54
CA LEU A 47 25.27 -14.75 16.27
C LEU A 47 24.06 -15.54 15.75
N PHE A 48 24.29 -16.46 14.81
CA PHE A 48 23.21 -17.25 14.23
C PHE A 48 22.58 -18.19 15.27
N GLU A 49 23.38 -18.84 16.12
CA GLU A 49 22.86 -19.64 17.23
C GLU A 49 22.13 -18.80 18.28
N ARG A 50 22.61 -17.58 18.57
CA ARG A 50 21.90 -16.65 19.45
C ARG A 50 20.54 -16.26 18.89
N VAL A 51 20.45 -15.95 17.59
CA VAL A 51 19.20 -15.62 16.90
C VAL A 51 18.26 -16.83 16.83
N LYS A 52 18.79 -18.03 16.61
CA LYS A 52 18.01 -19.27 16.59
C LYS A 52 17.39 -19.59 17.95
N ASN A 53 18.13 -19.38 19.04
CA ASN A 53 17.75 -19.88 20.37
C ASN A 53 17.22 -18.80 21.33
N THR A 54 17.22 -17.52 20.93
CA THR A 54 16.65 -16.45 21.77
C THR A 54 15.17 -16.73 22.12
N PRO A 55 14.74 -16.54 23.37
CA PRO A 55 13.36 -16.79 23.79
C PRO A 55 12.30 -15.99 23.02
N LEU A 56 12.60 -14.72 22.72
CA LEU A 56 11.81 -13.89 21.82
C LEU A 56 12.70 -13.32 20.72
N LEU A 57 12.34 -13.58 19.48
CA LEU A 57 12.96 -12.98 18.30
C LEU A 57 11.97 -12.04 17.62
N VAL A 58 12.42 -10.84 17.28
CA VAL A 58 11.71 -9.89 16.43
C VAL A 58 12.52 -9.71 15.16
N LEU A 59 11.94 -10.12 14.04
CA LEU A 59 12.47 -9.95 12.69
C LEU A 59 11.70 -8.81 12.02
N ASP A 60 12.37 -7.69 11.81
CA ASP A 60 11.76 -6.52 11.15
C ASP A 60 12.02 -6.52 9.64
N ASP A 61 11.02 -6.10 8.87
CA ASP A 61 11.03 -5.98 7.41
C ASP A 61 11.43 -7.26 6.69
N LEU A 62 10.69 -8.35 6.93
CA LEU A 62 10.81 -9.57 6.14
C LEU A 62 10.32 -9.32 4.71
N TYR A 63 11.29 -9.13 3.81
CA TYR A 63 11.09 -8.97 2.38
C TYR A 63 11.66 -10.18 1.65
N THR A 64 10.85 -10.85 0.84
CA THR A 64 11.22 -12.07 0.11
C THR A 64 11.45 -11.86 -1.39
N GLU A 65 10.93 -10.78 -1.97
CA GLU A 65 11.12 -10.50 -3.40
C GLU A 65 12.56 -10.01 -3.67
N GLY A 66 13.27 -10.60 -4.63
CA GLY A 66 14.65 -10.20 -4.95
C GLY A 66 15.74 -10.62 -3.94
N ALA A 67 15.39 -11.38 -2.89
CA ALA A 67 16.36 -11.99 -1.99
C ALA A 67 17.18 -13.06 -2.72
N THR A 68 18.48 -13.14 -2.42
CA THR A 68 19.35 -14.19 -3.00
C THR A 68 18.90 -15.58 -2.54
N ALA A 69 19.16 -16.61 -3.33
CA ALA A 69 18.84 -18.01 -2.94
C ALA A 69 19.43 -18.37 -1.56
N TRP A 70 20.63 -17.87 -1.26
CA TRP A 70 21.27 -18.01 0.05
C TRP A 70 20.49 -17.33 1.18
N ALA A 71 19.98 -16.11 0.96
CA ALA A 71 19.20 -15.40 1.97
C ALA A 71 17.90 -16.15 2.28
N ASN A 72 17.20 -16.65 1.26
CA ASN A 72 16.00 -17.45 1.42
C ASN A 72 16.28 -18.75 2.20
N GLU A 73 17.36 -19.46 1.87
CA GLU A 73 17.78 -20.66 2.59
C GLU A 73 18.04 -20.38 4.07
N LYS A 74 18.72 -19.27 4.41
CA LYS A 74 18.98 -18.90 5.80
C LYS A 74 17.73 -18.51 6.57
N MET A 75 16.82 -17.78 5.95
CA MET A 75 15.54 -17.45 6.56
C MET A 75 14.69 -18.69 6.80
N GLU A 76 14.65 -19.61 5.82
CA GLU A 76 13.98 -20.91 5.96
C GLU A 76 14.59 -21.71 7.11
N GLN A 77 15.91 -21.83 7.19
CA GLN A 77 16.60 -22.54 8.27
C GLN A 77 16.27 -21.96 9.65
N LEU A 78 16.27 -20.63 9.78
CA LEU A 78 15.96 -19.94 11.03
C LEU A 78 14.51 -20.14 11.46
N LEU A 79 13.57 -19.88 10.55
CA LEU A 79 12.14 -19.98 10.83
C LEU A 79 11.72 -21.42 11.12
N ASN A 80 12.25 -22.40 10.38
CA ASN A 80 11.97 -23.82 10.61
C ASN A 80 12.47 -24.29 11.98
N HIS A 81 13.69 -23.91 12.37
CA HIS A 81 14.22 -24.23 13.70
C HIS A 81 13.32 -23.68 14.81
N ARG A 82 12.96 -22.40 14.72
CA ARG A 82 12.15 -21.72 15.73
C ARG A 82 10.72 -22.24 15.78
N TYR A 83 10.14 -22.56 14.63
CA TYR A 83 8.83 -23.20 14.52
C TYR A 83 8.83 -24.57 15.21
N ASN A 84 9.79 -25.44 14.88
CA ASN A 84 9.90 -26.78 15.47
C ASN A 84 10.19 -26.73 16.98
N ALA A 85 11.01 -25.78 17.42
CA ALA A 85 11.32 -25.56 18.83
C ALA A 85 10.24 -24.78 19.60
N ARG A 86 9.16 -24.34 18.92
CA ARG A 86 8.08 -23.52 19.48
C ARG A 86 8.55 -22.22 20.15
N LEU A 87 9.58 -21.56 19.58
CA LEU A 87 10.14 -20.32 20.10
C LEU A 87 9.36 -19.09 19.61
N ALA A 88 9.10 -18.15 20.52
CA ALA A 88 8.30 -16.97 20.21
C ALA A 88 8.98 -16.08 19.16
N THR A 89 8.30 -15.80 18.06
CA THR A 89 8.85 -15.06 16.93
C THR A 89 7.83 -14.05 16.42
N VAL A 90 8.22 -12.78 16.38
CA VAL A 90 7.45 -11.70 15.77
C VAL A 90 8.10 -11.36 14.44
N VAL A 91 7.31 -11.27 13.38
CA VAL A 91 7.77 -10.92 12.04
C VAL A 91 6.93 -9.75 11.56
N THR A 92 7.57 -8.70 11.04
CA THR A 92 6.87 -7.67 10.27
C THR A 92 7.15 -7.89 8.78
N THR A 93 6.14 -7.67 7.94
CA THR A 93 6.29 -7.72 6.49
C THR A 93 5.32 -6.75 5.82
N ASP A 94 5.74 -6.18 4.70
CA ASP A 94 4.90 -5.41 3.78
C ASP A 94 4.29 -6.30 2.67
N VAL A 95 4.68 -7.58 2.60
CA VAL A 95 4.29 -8.54 1.56
C VAL A 95 3.07 -9.34 2.00
N ALA A 96 2.12 -9.55 1.09
CA ALA A 96 0.95 -10.39 1.33
C ALA A 96 1.38 -11.87 1.50
N LEU A 97 0.73 -12.60 2.43
CA LEU A 97 1.12 -13.97 2.76
C LEU A 97 0.95 -14.96 1.60
N GLU A 98 0.14 -14.60 0.61
CA GLU A 98 -0.09 -15.34 -0.61
C GLU A 98 1.16 -15.37 -1.51
N LYS A 99 2.03 -14.37 -1.40
CA LYS A 99 3.27 -14.25 -2.18
C LYS A 99 4.46 -14.98 -1.56
N PHE A 100 4.34 -15.52 -0.34
CA PHE A 100 5.40 -16.33 0.24
C PHE A 100 5.39 -17.73 -0.40
N ASP A 101 6.58 -18.23 -0.76
CA ASP A 101 6.77 -19.58 -1.30
C ASP A 101 6.11 -20.64 -0.40
N GLU A 102 5.66 -21.76 -0.98
CA GLU A 102 4.91 -22.81 -0.29
C GLU A 102 5.56 -23.28 1.03
N ARG A 103 6.90 -23.29 1.09
CA ARG A 103 7.65 -23.71 2.28
C ARG A 103 7.47 -22.72 3.45
N LEU A 104 7.73 -21.44 3.22
CA LEU A 104 7.55 -20.40 4.25
C LEU A 104 6.07 -20.11 4.50
N GLY A 105 5.26 -20.07 3.43
CA GLY A 105 3.82 -19.89 3.48
C GLY A 105 3.12 -20.99 4.28
N GLY A 106 3.59 -22.24 4.23
CA GLY A 106 3.06 -23.36 5.01
C GLY A 106 3.17 -23.13 6.53
N HIS A 107 4.27 -22.53 7.00
CA HIS A 107 4.45 -22.21 8.43
C HIS A 107 3.56 -21.04 8.87
N PHE A 108 3.42 -20.01 8.05
CA PHE A 108 2.60 -18.84 8.37
C PHE A 108 1.08 -19.10 8.28
N ARG A 109 0.66 -20.08 7.48
CA ARG A 109 -0.75 -20.48 7.33
C ARG A 109 -1.24 -21.44 8.40
N ASN A 110 -0.35 -21.99 9.24
CA ASN A 110 -0.76 -22.87 10.33
C ASN A 110 -1.32 -22.06 11.51
N SER A 111 -2.65 -22.00 11.61
CA SER A 111 -3.38 -21.24 12.63
C SER A 111 -3.23 -21.78 14.07
N GLU A 112 -2.69 -22.99 14.25
CA GLU A 112 -2.41 -23.51 15.60
C GLU A 112 -1.21 -22.84 16.26
N PHE A 113 -0.31 -22.24 15.47
CA PHE A 113 0.96 -21.68 15.96
C PHE A 113 1.27 -20.27 15.44
N CYS A 114 0.72 -19.87 14.29
CA CYS A 114 0.91 -18.54 13.71
C CYS A 114 -0.38 -17.73 13.78
N GLN A 115 -0.30 -16.53 14.37
CA GLN A 115 -1.36 -15.53 14.31
C GLN A 115 -0.95 -14.41 13.38
N VAL A 116 -1.70 -14.24 12.30
CA VAL A 116 -1.47 -13.19 11.31
C VAL A 116 -2.35 -12.00 11.67
N CYS A 117 -1.72 -10.86 11.94
CA CYS A 117 -2.43 -9.61 12.18
C CYS A 117 -2.09 -8.61 11.08
N VAL A 118 -3.10 -8.20 10.30
CA VAL A 118 -2.96 -7.16 9.28
C VAL A 118 -3.02 -5.80 9.97
N VAL A 119 -1.85 -5.21 10.24
CA VAL A 119 -1.74 -3.90 10.88
C VAL A 119 -1.58 -2.82 9.83
N GLY A 120 -2.66 -2.08 9.59
CA GLY A 120 -2.71 -0.96 8.65
C GLY A 120 -2.60 -1.45 7.21
N GLN A 121 -3.73 -1.56 6.51
CA GLN A 121 -3.67 -1.44 5.06
C GLN A 121 -3.14 -0.04 4.77
N ARG A 122 -1.99 0.08 4.09
CA ARG A 122 -1.64 1.37 3.47
C ARG A 122 -2.86 1.76 2.65
N SER A 123 -3.55 2.83 3.04
CA SER A 123 -4.62 3.36 2.21
C SER A 123 -4.03 3.59 0.83
N PRO A 124 -4.74 3.33 -0.27
CA PRO A 124 -4.14 3.48 -1.59
C PRO A 124 -3.65 4.92 -1.85
N LEU A 125 -4.16 5.90 -1.10
CA LEU A 125 -3.62 7.27 -0.97
C LEU A 125 -2.15 7.32 -0.53
N GLU A 126 -1.71 6.53 0.44
CA GLU A 126 -0.34 6.59 0.98
C GLU A 126 0.74 6.09 0.01
N ARG A 127 0.36 5.44 -1.09
CA ARG A 127 1.32 5.00 -2.10
C ARG A 127 1.81 6.15 -2.99
N LEU A 128 1.24 7.35 -2.93
CA LEU A 128 1.39 8.38 -3.97
C LEU A 128 2.25 9.61 -3.67
N GLY A 129 3.11 9.55 -2.67
CA GLY A 129 4.16 10.56 -2.45
C GLY A 129 3.80 11.57 -1.35
N SER A 130 4.80 11.92 -0.55
CA SER A 130 4.64 12.52 0.78
C SER A 130 4.22 13.99 0.81
N LEU A 131 4.31 14.75 -0.29
CA LEU A 131 4.10 16.20 -0.27
C LEU A 131 2.68 16.64 -0.64
N GLY A 132 1.98 15.89 -1.50
CA GLY A 132 0.57 16.18 -1.84
C GLY A 132 -0.43 15.67 -0.80
N LEU A 133 -0.06 14.62 -0.06
CA LEU A 133 -0.97 13.92 0.85
C LEU A 133 -1.40 14.74 2.06
N ASP A 134 -0.55 15.61 2.59
CA ASP A 134 -0.91 16.40 3.78
C ASP A 134 -1.90 17.53 3.45
N LEU A 135 -1.81 18.12 2.25
CA LEU A 135 -2.81 19.08 1.76
C LEU A 135 -4.14 18.37 1.48
N LEU A 136 -4.09 17.20 0.83
CA LEU A 136 -5.28 16.40 0.51
C LEU A 136 -5.99 15.90 1.78
N ARG A 137 -5.27 15.54 2.85
CA ARG A 137 -5.85 15.07 4.13
C ARG A 137 -6.78 16.08 4.81
N ASN A 138 -6.57 17.37 4.56
CA ASN A 138 -7.36 18.45 5.14
C ASN A 138 -8.52 18.90 4.23
N MET A 139 -8.55 18.45 2.97
CA MET A 139 -9.63 18.73 2.02
C MET A 139 -10.79 17.76 2.27
N ARG A 140 -11.70 18.16 3.16
CA ARG A 140 -12.89 17.39 3.52
C ARG A 140 -14.15 18.13 3.08
N PHE A 141 -15.29 17.45 3.08
CA PHE A 141 -16.57 18.10 2.78
C PHE A 141 -16.86 19.22 3.77
N GLU A 142 -16.49 19.05 5.04
CA GLU A 142 -16.74 20.01 6.11
C GLU A 142 -15.86 21.28 5.97
N SER A 143 -14.71 21.18 5.31
CA SER A 143 -13.82 22.32 5.04
C SER A 143 -14.08 22.98 3.68
N PHE A 144 -15.06 22.50 2.91
CA PHE A 144 -15.39 23.05 1.60
C PHE A 144 -16.44 24.16 1.68
N ASP A 145 -16.04 25.39 1.35
CA ASP A 145 -16.97 26.51 1.20
C ASP A 145 -17.70 26.42 -0.14
N HIS A 146 -18.86 25.75 -0.13
CA HIS A 146 -19.82 25.67 -1.25
C HIS A 146 -20.80 26.84 -1.28
N LYS A 147 -20.79 27.74 -0.28
CA LYS A 147 -21.73 28.87 -0.16
C LYS A 147 -21.05 30.21 -0.38
N ARG A 148 -20.05 30.25 -1.25
CA ARG A 148 -19.29 31.46 -1.59
C ARG A 148 -20.23 32.58 -2.03
N VAL A 149 -20.33 33.60 -1.18
CA VAL A 149 -21.23 34.74 -1.39
C VAL A 149 -20.76 35.61 -2.56
N GLU A 150 -19.48 35.56 -2.89
CA GLU A 150 -18.83 36.34 -3.95
C GLU A 150 -19.11 35.81 -5.38
N LEU A 151 -19.66 34.60 -5.51
CA LEU A 151 -20.00 34.02 -6.81
C LEU A 151 -21.36 34.49 -7.33
N LEU A 152 -21.50 34.55 -8.65
CA LEU A 152 -22.78 34.76 -9.34
C LEU A 152 -23.76 33.64 -8.94
N LEU A 153 -25.07 33.94 -8.96
CA LEU A 153 -26.12 33.02 -8.52
C LEU A 153 -26.03 31.64 -9.20
N GLU A 154 -25.81 31.63 -10.53
CA GLU A 154 -25.67 30.42 -11.34
C GLU A 154 -24.42 29.61 -10.97
N GLN A 155 -23.29 30.28 -10.71
CA GLN A 155 -22.06 29.62 -10.30
C GLN A 155 -22.19 29.01 -8.90
N ARG A 156 -22.93 29.67 -8.01
CA ARG A 156 -23.23 29.16 -6.67
C ARG A 156 -24.11 27.92 -6.74
N GLN A 157 -25.17 27.95 -7.55
CA GLN A 157 -26.04 26.79 -7.76
C GLN A 157 -25.28 25.60 -8.34
N ASN A 158 -24.42 25.83 -9.34
CA ASN A 158 -23.58 24.79 -9.91
C ASN A 158 -22.59 24.20 -8.89
N LEU A 159 -22.04 25.04 -8.00
CA LEU A 159 -21.12 24.59 -6.94
C LEU A 159 -21.84 23.77 -5.87
N GLU A 160 -23.04 24.18 -5.48
CA GLU A 160 -23.89 23.46 -4.53
C GLU A 160 -24.30 22.10 -5.10
N GLN A 161 -24.75 22.06 -6.36
CA GLN A 161 -25.05 20.80 -7.05
C GLN A 161 -23.82 19.89 -7.18
N ALA A 162 -22.65 20.44 -7.52
CA ALA A 162 -21.41 19.67 -7.57
C ALA A 162 -21.01 19.10 -6.21
N PHE A 163 -21.26 19.86 -5.13
CA PHE A 163 -21.02 19.40 -3.76
C PHE A 163 -21.97 18.26 -3.38
N GLU A 164 -23.27 18.39 -3.65
CA GLU A 164 -24.26 17.33 -3.39
C GLU A 164 -23.92 16.04 -4.14
N LEU A 165 -23.64 16.14 -5.45
CA LEU A 165 -23.21 14.99 -6.26
C LEU A 165 -21.92 14.35 -5.72
N ALA A 166 -20.99 15.15 -5.19
CA ALA A 166 -19.76 14.64 -4.60
C ALA A 166 -20.04 13.87 -3.30
N VAL A 167 -20.93 14.35 -2.44
CA VAL A 167 -21.35 13.66 -1.23
C VAL A 167 -22.02 12.34 -1.57
N ASP A 168 -23.00 12.35 -2.49
CA ASP A 168 -23.71 11.15 -2.91
C ASP A 168 -22.74 10.10 -3.50
N PHE A 169 -21.80 10.53 -4.35
CA PHE A 169 -20.80 9.64 -4.94
C PHE A 169 -19.79 9.10 -3.91
N ALA A 170 -19.51 9.87 -2.86
CA ALA A 170 -18.69 9.39 -1.75
C ALA A 170 -19.38 8.28 -0.97
N GLU A 171 -20.70 8.37 -0.76
CA GLU A 171 -21.48 7.35 -0.04
C GLU A 171 -21.71 6.09 -0.89
N SER A 172 -22.17 6.28 -2.14
CA SER A 172 -22.47 5.22 -3.09
C SER A 172 -21.89 5.53 -4.49
N PRO A 173 -20.63 5.14 -4.77
CA PRO A 173 -20.02 5.39 -6.06
C PRO A 173 -20.66 4.55 -7.16
N GLU A 174 -21.47 5.19 -7.99
CA GLU A 174 -22.00 4.56 -9.19
C GLU A 174 -21.60 5.34 -10.44
N GLY A 175 -20.99 4.63 -11.39
CA GLY A 175 -20.59 5.21 -12.66
C GLY A 175 -19.45 6.22 -12.57
N TRP A 176 -19.56 7.27 -13.37
CA TRP A 176 -18.49 8.23 -13.60
C TRP A 176 -18.95 9.61 -13.15
N LEU A 177 -18.14 10.26 -12.31
CA LEU A 177 -18.32 11.65 -11.91
C LEU A 177 -17.17 12.48 -12.48
N ILE A 178 -17.50 13.54 -13.20
CA ILE A 178 -16.53 14.43 -13.84
C ILE A 178 -16.75 15.85 -13.30
N PHE A 179 -15.72 16.42 -12.66
CA PHE A 179 -15.70 17.84 -12.32
C PHE A 179 -15.03 18.63 -13.44
N GLN A 180 -15.78 19.52 -14.08
CA GLN A 180 -15.28 20.41 -15.12
C GLN A 180 -15.37 21.86 -14.65
N GLY A 181 -14.32 22.65 -14.87
CA GLY A 181 -14.30 24.07 -14.52
C GLY A 181 -12.90 24.67 -14.56
N VAL A 182 -12.81 25.99 -14.46
CA VAL A 182 -11.54 26.74 -14.41
C VAL A 182 -10.69 26.36 -13.19
N ASN A 183 -9.41 26.70 -13.20
CA ASN A 183 -8.55 26.43 -12.05
C ASN A 183 -9.00 27.25 -10.82
N GLY A 184 -8.93 26.65 -9.63
CA GLY A 184 -9.37 27.28 -8.38
C GLY A 184 -10.87 27.17 -8.04
N CYS A 185 -11.69 26.48 -8.85
CA CYS A 185 -13.12 26.27 -8.53
C CYS A 185 -13.41 25.11 -7.55
N GLY A 186 -12.38 24.44 -7.03
CA GLY A 186 -12.53 23.42 -5.97
C GLY A 186 -12.61 21.97 -6.44
N LYS A 187 -12.32 21.67 -7.71
CA LYS A 187 -12.34 20.30 -8.29
C LYS A 187 -11.51 19.31 -7.46
N THR A 188 -10.22 19.62 -7.25
CA THR A 188 -9.29 18.83 -6.45
C THR A 188 -9.77 18.67 -5.01
N HIS A 189 -10.37 19.72 -4.42
CA HIS A 189 -10.91 19.64 -3.06
C HIS A 189 -12.08 18.66 -2.99
N LEU A 190 -13.06 18.75 -3.89
CA LEU A 190 -14.18 17.82 -3.94
C LEU A 190 -13.71 16.38 -4.19
N ALA A 191 -12.77 16.19 -5.12
CA ALA A 191 -12.15 14.90 -5.38
C ALA A 191 -11.45 14.32 -4.12
N ALA A 192 -10.67 15.14 -3.42
CA ALA A 192 -10.01 14.75 -2.17
C ALA A 192 -11.02 14.49 -1.04
N ALA A 193 -12.11 15.26 -0.97
CA ALA A 193 -13.17 15.08 0.02
C ALA A 193 -13.89 13.73 -0.14
N ILE A 194 -14.18 13.33 -1.39
CA ILE A 194 -14.69 11.99 -1.71
C ILE A 194 -13.73 10.91 -1.20
N ALA A 195 -12.44 11.05 -1.51
CA ALA A 195 -11.41 10.09 -1.10
C ALA A 195 -11.32 10.00 0.43
N ASN A 196 -11.28 11.13 1.12
CA ASN A 196 -11.18 11.20 2.58
C ASN A 196 -12.40 10.58 3.26
N ARG A 197 -13.62 10.83 2.77
CA ARG A 197 -14.84 10.22 3.31
C ARG A 197 -14.80 8.70 3.19
N ARG A 198 -14.36 8.18 2.05
CA ARG A 198 -14.19 6.73 1.82
C ARG A 198 -13.16 6.10 2.74
N VAL A 199 -12.00 6.73 2.91
CA VAL A 199 -10.98 6.25 3.84
C VAL A 199 -11.48 6.26 5.28
N ALA A 200 -12.23 7.29 5.70
CA ALA A 200 -12.82 7.36 7.03
C ALA A 200 -13.80 6.21 7.31
N GLU A 201 -14.47 5.70 6.28
CA GLU A 201 -15.35 4.52 6.34
C GLU A 201 -14.61 3.19 6.18
N GLY A 202 -13.27 3.20 6.05
CA GLY A 202 -12.47 2.01 5.81
C GLY A 202 -12.68 1.39 4.42
N LYS A 203 -13.28 2.14 3.47
CA LYS A 203 -13.51 1.69 2.10
C LYS A 203 -12.28 2.02 1.23
N PRO A 204 -11.82 1.09 0.38
CA PRO A 204 -10.67 1.33 -0.49
C PRO A 204 -10.98 2.39 -1.56
N VAL A 205 -10.06 3.34 -1.72
CA VAL A 205 -10.11 4.39 -2.76
C VAL A 205 -8.68 4.71 -3.20
N PHE A 206 -8.49 4.83 -4.50
CA PHE A 206 -7.22 5.19 -5.12
C PHE A 206 -7.31 6.62 -5.66
N PHE A 207 -6.58 7.54 -5.04
CA PHE A 207 -6.51 8.93 -5.48
C PHE A 207 -5.15 9.19 -6.08
N VAL A 208 -5.10 9.74 -7.28
CA VAL A 208 -3.86 10.00 -7.98
C VAL A 208 -3.91 11.29 -8.78
N VAL A 209 -2.83 12.08 -8.69
CA VAL A 209 -2.55 13.19 -9.59
C VAL A 209 -1.96 12.62 -10.87
N VAL A 210 -2.60 12.88 -12.01
CA VAL A 210 -2.25 12.28 -13.31
C VAL A 210 -0.79 12.54 -13.72
N PRO A 211 -0.22 13.75 -13.59
CA PRO A 211 1.21 13.97 -13.81
C PRO A 211 2.11 13.00 -13.04
N ASP A 212 1.90 12.89 -11.72
CA ASP A 212 2.71 12.06 -10.84
C ASP A 212 2.58 10.57 -11.17
N LEU A 213 1.38 10.15 -11.59
CA LEU A 213 1.15 8.78 -12.09
C LEU A 213 2.03 8.47 -13.28
N LEU A 214 2.00 9.36 -14.28
CA LEU A 214 2.69 9.18 -15.54
C LEU A 214 4.21 9.18 -15.33
N ASP A 215 4.72 10.09 -14.49
CA ASP A 215 6.13 10.12 -14.14
C ASP A 215 6.57 8.85 -13.41
N ARG A 216 5.74 8.37 -12.48
CA ARG A 216 6.03 7.11 -11.78
C ARG A 216 6.02 5.92 -12.73
N LEU A 217 4.98 5.79 -13.56
CA LEU A 217 4.87 4.74 -14.57
C LEU A 217 6.09 4.76 -15.51
N ARG A 218 6.56 5.94 -15.90
CA ARG A 218 7.75 6.12 -16.73
C ARG A 218 9.02 5.70 -15.99
N SER A 219 9.16 6.06 -14.72
CA SER A 219 10.33 5.71 -13.89
C SER A 219 10.46 4.20 -13.62
N SER A 220 9.35 3.48 -13.54
CA SER A 220 9.32 2.03 -13.33
C SER A 220 9.75 1.20 -14.54
N TYR A 221 9.92 1.80 -15.72
CA TYR A 221 10.57 1.13 -16.86
C TYR A 221 12.11 1.00 -16.69
N GLY A 222 12.71 1.66 -15.69
CA GLY A 222 14.11 1.46 -15.33
C GLY A 222 14.32 0.14 -14.57
N GLN A 223 15.43 -0.56 -14.83
CA GLN A 223 15.75 -1.91 -14.31
C GLN A 223 15.82 -2.04 -12.77
N ASP A 224 15.64 -0.97 -12.00
CA ASP A 224 15.84 -0.89 -10.54
C ASP A 224 14.59 -0.50 -9.73
N SER A 225 13.38 -0.59 -10.29
CA SER A 225 12.18 -0.17 -9.55
C SER A 225 11.68 -1.23 -8.53
N ARG A 226 11.45 -0.78 -7.29
CA ARG A 226 11.02 -1.58 -6.12
C ARG A 226 9.62 -2.20 -6.20
N ILE A 227 8.85 -1.88 -7.24
CA ILE A 227 7.53 -2.46 -7.54
C ILE A 227 7.51 -2.70 -9.06
N PRO A 228 7.27 -3.93 -9.55
CA PRO A 228 7.16 -4.18 -10.98
C PRO A 228 6.07 -3.27 -11.57
N TYR A 229 6.39 -2.58 -12.65
CA TYR A 229 5.48 -1.70 -13.40
C TYR A 229 4.08 -2.31 -13.56
N ASP A 230 4.02 -3.59 -13.89
CA ASP A 230 2.78 -4.32 -14.17
C ASP A 230 1.88 -4.44 -12.93
N GLU A 231 2.43 -4.70 -11.74
CA GLU A 231 1.63 -4.88 -10.52
C GLU A 231 0.95 -3.58 -10.09
N PHE A 232 1.69 -2.46 -10.12
CA PHE A 232 1.15 -1.15 -9.78
C PHE A 232 0.08 -0.70 -10.78
N PHE A 233 0.28 -0.97 -12.07
CA PHE A 233 -0.68 -0.60 -13.11
C PHE A 233 -1.97 -1.44 -13.03
N GLU A 234 -1.88 -2.73 -12.70
CA GLU A 234 -3.05 -3.57 -12.42
C GLU A 234 -3.82 -3.10 -11.18
N GLU A 235 -3.12 -2.75 -10.09
CA GLU A 235 -3.75 -2.24 -8.86
C GLU A 235 -4.63 -1.00 -9.14
N ILE A 236 -4.13 -0.07 -9.95
CA ILE A 236 -4.88 1.14 -10.35
C ILE A 236 -6.14 0.76 -11.12
N LYS A 237 -5.99 -0.11 -12.11
CA LYS A 237 -7.09 -0.56 -12.98
C LYS A 237 -8.20 -1.25 -12.18
N GLN A 238 -7.83 -2.08 -11.21
CA GLN A 238 -8.74 -2.90 -10.41
C GLN A 238 -9.28 -2.18 -9.17
N SER A 239 -8.77 -0.98 -8.85
CA SER A 239 -9.22 -0.25 -7.66
C SER A 239 -10.75 -0.03 -7.66
N PRO A 240 -11.47 -0.27 -6.54
CA PRO A 240 -12.93 -0.11 -6.52
C PRO A 240 -13.37 1.30 -6.88
N VAL A 241 -12.64 2.31 -6.38
CA VAL A 241 -12.81 3.71 -6.79
C VAL A 241 -11.47 4.32 -7.12
N LEU A 242 -11.39 4.90 -8.31
CA LEU A 242 -10.23 5.58 -8.85
C LEU A 242 -10.57 7.05 -9.08
N ILE A 243 -9.80 7.95 -8.48
CA ILE A 243 -9.90 9.39 -8.65
C ILE A 243 -8.64 9.86 -9.38
N LEU A 244 -8.83 10.44 -10.56
CA LEU A 244 -7.79 10.97 -11.42
C LEU A 244 -7.84 12.51 -11.36
N ASP A 245 -6.98 13.10 -10.54
CA ASP A 245 -6.88 14.56 -10.40
C ASP A 245 -5.96 15.17 -11.47
N ASP A 246 -6.22 16.41 -11.85
CA ASP A 246 -5.56 17.12 -12.96
C ASP A 246 -5.54 16.33 -14.29
N PHE A 247 -6.61 15.57 -14.53
CA PHE A 247 -6.81 14.86 -15.78
C PHE A 247 -6.92 15.84 -16.96
N GLY A 248 -5.95 15.79 -17.86
CA GLY A 248 -5.93 16.61 -19.08
C GLY A 248 -4.74 17.57 -19.18
N GLU A 249 -4.16 18.00 -18.05
CA GLU A 249 -3.05 18.98 -18.06
C GLU A 249 -1.74 18.42 -18.66
N GLN A 250 -1.59 17.09 -18.68
CA GLN A 250 -0.36 16.38 -19.11
C GLN A 250 -0.51 15.57 -20.40
N SER A 251 -1.61 15.77 -21.15
CA SER A 251 -1.99 14.98 -22.33
C SER A 251 -1.06 15.15 -23.55
N GLY A 252 0.10 15.80 -23.40
CA GLY A 252 0.94 16.24 -24.51
C GLY A 252 1.69 15.11 -25.23
N THR A 253 1.80 13.92 -24.65
CA THR A 253 2.52 12.79 -25.27
C THR A 253 1.59 11.65 -25.66
N ALA A 254 1.86 11.00 -26.80
CA ALA A 254 1.11 9.83 -27.27
C ALA A 254 1.13 8.69 -26.24
N TRP A 255 2.24 8.51 -25.53
CA TRP A 255 2.38 7.52 -24.47
C TRP A 255 1.44 7.80 -23.28
N ALA A 256 1.34 9.06 -22.83
CA ALA A 256 0.43 9.42 -21.75
C ALA A 256 -1.03 9.14 -22.13
N GLN A 257 -1.42 9.52 -23.37
CA GLN A 257 -2.75 9.25 -23.91
C GLN A 257 -3.05 7.75 -23.97
N GLU A 258 -2.10 6.95 -24.43
CA GLU A 258 -2.22 5.49 -24.50
C GLU A 258 -2.46 4.88 -23.11
N LYS A 259 -1.69 5.30 -22.09
CA LYS A 259 -1.81 4.75 -20.74
C LYS A 259 -3.11 5.16 -20.05
N LEU A 260 -3.53 6.42 -20.19
CA LEU A 260 -4.82 6.86 -19.68
C LEU A 260 -5.97 6.13 -20.39
N TYR A 261 -5.88 5.91 -21.70
CA TYR A 261 -6.85 5.13 -22.46
C TYR A 261 -6.95 3.69 -21.95
N GLN A 262 -5.82 3.03 -21.68
CA GLN A 262 -5.81 1.66 -21.12
C GLN A 262 -6.55 1.58 -19.78
N ILE A 263 -6.33 2.55 -18.88
CA ILE A 263 -7.03 2.62 -17.58
C ILE A 263 -8.53 2.81 -17.79
N ILE A 264 -8.92 3.80 -18.59
CA ILE A 264 -10.34 4.15 -18.83
C ILE A 264 -11.07 2.99 -19.50
N ASN A 265 -10.50 2.42 -20.56
CA ASN A 265 -11.09 1.33 -21.32
C ASN A 265 -11.25 0.06 -20.46
N TYR A 266 -10.26 -0.27 -19.63
CA TYR A 266 -10.38 -1.39 -18.70
C TYR A 266 -11.57 -1.22 -17.76
N ARG A 267 -11.69 -0.05 -17.11
CA ARG A 267 -12.77 0.22 -16.15
C ARG A 267 -14.15 0.30 -16.79
N TYR A 268 -14.22 0.81 -18.03
CA TYR A 268 -15.45 0.83 -18.81
C TYR A 268 -15.93 -0.60 -19.15
N ASN A 269 -15.02 -1.45 -19.63
CA ASN A 269 -15.36 -2.82 -20.02
C ASN A 269 -15.62 -3.75 -18.83
N ALA A 270 -14.91 -3.57 -17.71
CA ALA A 270 -15.17 -4.32 -16.48
C ALA A 270 -16.63 -4.15 -16.02
N ARG A 271 -17.18 -2.94 -16.13
CA ARG A 271 -18.59 -2.67 -15.80
C ARG A 271 -19.57 -3.29 -16.78
N ALA A 272 -19.21 -3.36 -18.07
CA ALA A 272 -20.06 -4.02 -19.07
C ALA A 272 -20.16 -5.54 -18.83
N ALA A 273 -19.11 -6.16 -18.30
CA ALA A 273 -19.09 -7.56 -17.91
C ALA A 273 -19.93 -7.83 -16.63
N ASP A 274 -19.86 -6.95 -15.62
CA ASP A 274 -20.72 -7.07 -14.43
C ASP A 274 -22.21 -6.81 -14.72
N GLY A 275 -22.50 -5.90 -15.67
CA GLY A 275 -23.87 -5.62 -16.10
C GLY A 275 -24.54 -6.73 -16.92
N SER A 276 -23.78 -7.71 -17.43
CA SER A 276 -24.32 -8.84 -18.19
C SER A 276 -24.80 -10.01 -17.32
N HIS A 277 -24.59 -9.95 -16.00
CA HIS A 277 -25.11 -10.95 -15.04
C HIS A 277 -26.47 -10.59 -14.42
N HIS A 278 -27.07 -9.44 -14.77
CA HIS A 278 -28.40 -9.05 -14.28
C HIS A 278 -29.52 -9.04 -15.31
N VAL A 279 -29.32 -9.66 -16.48
CA VAL A 279 -30.43 -9.96 -17.39
C VAL A 279 -30.77 -11.45 -17.29
N SER A 280 -31.69 -11.75 -16.38
CA SER A 280 -32.49 -12.97 -16.42
C SER A 280 -33.93 -12.68 -16.01
N VAL A 281 -34.78 -12.69 -17.05
CA VAL A 281 -36.10 -13.34 -17.08
C VAL A 281 -37.25 -12.61 -16.35
N SER A 282 -38.01 -11.80 -17.10
CA SER A 282 -39.46 -11.96 -17.40
C SER A 282 -40.09 -10.60 -17.71
#